data_AF-A0A209CVQ8-F1
#
_entry.id   AF-A0A209CVQ8-F1
#
_cell.length_a   1.000
_cell.length_b   1.000
_cell.length_c   1.000
_cell.angle_alpha   90.00
_cell.angle_beta   90.00
_cell.angle_gamma   90.00
#
_symmetry.space_group_name_H-M   'P 1'
#
loop_
_entity.id
_entity.type
_entity.pdbx_description
1 polymer ?
#
loop_
_entity_poly.entity_id
_entity_poly.type
_entity_poly.pdbx_seq_one_letter_code
_entity_poly.pdbx_strand_id
1 'polypeptide(L)'
;MIVAAALVSCTQASSGGGPGADVPAAAADPAADRARSAEDAENADLAEREAAEEEPTAVPTPGPELVRDAFATLQATLYDTCTPGAGDCAYFLGRVTRELTELDESMRADDKGPGHFKKPLADMKVLFDKLGDDRSEAHLEKYFSEIVGTRDGINTWMQDHPDDYR
;
A
#
# COMPACT_ATOMS: atom_id res chain seq x y z
N MET A 1 25.19 37.81 -8.53
CA MET A 1 23.96 38.48 -9.03
C MET A 1 22.79 37.52 -8.81
N ILE A 2 21.86 37.99 -7.97
CA ILE A 2 20.44 37.63 -7.77
C ILE A 2 20.02 36.15 -7.83
N VAL A 3 19.77 35.60 -6.64
CA VAL A 3 18.91 34.44 -6.35
C VAL A 3 17.46 34.90 -6.34
N ALA A 4 16.53 34.15 -6.94
CA ALA A 4 15.09 34.38 -6.81
C ALA A 4 14.39 33.08 -6.39
N ALA A 5 13.97 33.03 -5.13
CA ALA A 5 13.05 32.04 -4.59
C ALA A 5 11.63 32.61 -4.66
N ALA A 6 10.68 31.86 -5.24
CA ALA A 6 9.27 32.20 -5.22
C ALA A 6 8.55 31.33 -4.19
N LEU A 7 8.14 31.94 -3.07
CA LEU A 7 7.25 31.36 -2.08
C LEU A 7 5.80 31.67 -2.50
N VAL A 8 4.99 30.64 -2.72
CA VAL A 8 3.52 30.77 -2.78
C VAL A 8 2.94 30.27 -1.47
N SER A 9 2.23 31.16 -0.80
CA SER A 9 1.54 30.96 0.47
C SER A 9 0.05 31.19 0.22
N CYS A 10 -0.79 30.22 0.56
CA CYS A 10 -2.24 30.39 0.61
C CYS A 10 -2.74 29.90 1.97
N THR A 11 -2.73 30.79 2.96
CA THR A 11 -3.62 30.75 4.12
C THR A 11 -5.02 31.21 3.69
N GLN A 12 -6.09 30.50 4.05
CA GLN A 12 -7.32 31.09 4.65
C GLN A 12 -8.05 30.05 5.51
N ALA A 13 -8.43 30.50 6.70
CA ALA A 13 -9.00 29.76 7.82
C ALA A 13 -10.54 29.76 7.81
N SER A 14 -11.16 28.83 8.54
CA SER A 14 -12.06 29.19 9.65
C SER A 14 -12.49 27.94 10.44
N SER A 15 -12.19 27.98 11.73
CA SER A 15 -12.71 27.08 12.75
C SER A 15 -13.82 27.80 13.53
N GLY A 16 -14.86 27.05 13.93
CA GLY A 16 -15.53 27.24 15.22
C GLY A 16 -16.94 27.85 15.22
N GLY A 17 -17.85 27.18 15.94
CA GLY A 17 -19.14 27.74 16.37
C GLY A 17 -20.05 26.67 16.98
N GLY A 18 -20.00 26.49 18.30
CA GLY A 18 -20.71 25.46 19.09
C GLY A 18 -22.20 25.73 19.39
N PRO A 19 -22.75 25.04 20.41
CA PRO A 19 -24.17 24.69 20.51
C PRO A 19 -25.04 25.75 21.21
N GLY A 20 -26.30 25.86 20.78
CA GLY A 20 -27.31 26.77 21.36
C GLY A 20 -28.60 26.04 21.65
N ALA A 21 -29.11 26.27 22.86
CA ALA A 21 -30.15 25.52 23.55
C ALA A 21 -31.58 26.10 23.41
N ASP A 22 -32.51 25.31 23.94
CA ASP A 22 -33.78 25.65 24.58
C ASP A 22 -35.09 25.81 23.79
N VAL A 23 -36.11 25.20 24.43
CA VAL A 23 -37.49 24.88 24.05
C VAL A 23 -38.44 26.05 24.40
N PRO A 24 -39.70 26.04 23.92
CA PRO A 24 -40.79 25.93 24.91
C PRO A 24 -41.97 25.02 24.50
N ALA A 25 -42.69 24.62 25.56
CA ALA A 25 -43.62 23.50 25.70
C ALA A 25 -45.12 23.79 25.41
N ALA A 26 -45.93 22.72 25.55
CA ALA A 26 -47.40 22.61 25.80
C ALA A 26 -48.24 22.14 24.58
N ALA A 27 -49.24 21.25 24.65
CA ALA A 27 -49.89 20.48 25.71
C ALA A 27 -50.75 19.35 25.09
N ALA A 28 -50.94 18.26 25.87
CA ALA A 28 -52.02 17.26 25.95
C ALA A 28 -52.88 16.81 24.72
N ASP A 29 -52.85 15.49 24.53
CA ASP A 29 -53.81 14.51 23.95
C ASP A 29 -55.32 14.83 24.11
N PRO A 30 -56.24 14.33 23.22
CA PRO A 30 -56.48 12.87 23.12
C PRO A 30 -57.03 12.26 21.80
N ALA A 31 -56.82 10.93 21.73
CA ALA A 31 -57.73 9.88 21.29
C ALA A 31 -58.08 9.66 19.79
N ALA A 32 -57.81 8.40 19.41
CA ALA A 32 -58.64 7.47 18.64
C ALA A 32 -58.50 7.41 17.11
N ASP A 33 -58.49 6.15 16.66
CA ASP A 33 -58.83 5.67 15.32
C ASP A 33 -57.78 5.78 14.20
N ARG A 34 -56.89 4.78 14.15
CA ARG A 34 -56.95 3.72 13.11
C ARG A 34 -55.82 2.70 13.30
N ALA A 35 -56.10 1.70 14.14
CA ALA A 35 -55.40 0.43 14.10
C ALA A 35 -56.05 -0.46 13.03
N ARG A 36 -55.52 -0.44 11.80
CA ARG A 36 -55.48 -1.59 10.88
C ARG A 36 -54.75 -1.17 9.62
N SER A 37 -53.82 -1.99 9.14
CA SER A 37 -53.08 -1.89 7.86
C SER A 37 -51.60 -1.48 7.94
N ALA A 38 -50.87 -1.84 8.99
CA ALA A 38 -49.40 -1.67 9.04
C ALA A 38 -48.60 -2.97 9.23
N GLU A 39 -49.23 -4.09 9.59
CA GLU A 39 -48.50 -5.30 10.04
C GLU A 39 -48.12 -6.28 8.91
N ASP A 40 -48.62 -6.11 7.68
CA ASP A 40 -48.29 -7.01 6.55
C ASP A 40 -47.14 -6.49 5.66
N ALA A 41 -46.72 -5.23 5.82
CA ALA A 41 -45.62 -4.66 5.01
C ALA A 41 -44.25 -4.79 5.68
N GLU A 42 -44.21 -4.86 7.02
CA GLU A 42 -42.95 -4.86 7.79
C GLU A 42 -42.24 -6.22 7.77
N ASN A 43 -42.99 -7.32 7.57
CA ASN A 43 -42.42 -8.67 7.56
C ASN A 43 -41.84 -9.09 6.19
N ALA A 44 -42.10 -8.32 5.12
CA ALA A 44 -41.44 -8.52 3.82
C ALA A 44 -40.05 -7.84 3.80
N ASP A 45 -39.91 -6.67 4.42
CA ASP A 45 -38.64 -5.91 4.45
C ASP A 45 -37.54 -6.61 5.27
N LEU A 46 -37.91 -7.36 6.32
CA LEU A 46 -36.95 -8.14 7.11
C LEU A 46 -36.47 -9.40 6.40
N ALA A 47 -37.30 -10.05 5.57
CA ALA A 47 -36.92 -11.25 4.84
C ALA A 47 -36.00 -10.93 3.63
N GLU A 48 -36.16 -9.76 3.00
CA GLU A 48 -35.26 -9.31 1.91
C GLU A 48 -33.90 -8.79 2.42
N ARG A 49 -33.80 -8.40 3.70
CA ARG A 49 -32.53 -7.96 4.32
C ARG A 49 -31.65 -9.11 4.81
N GLU A 50 -32.20 -10.29 5.07
CA GLU A 50 -31.43 -11.48 5.48
C GLU A 50 -30.98 -12.36 4.28
N ALA A 51 -31.37 -12.02 3.05
CA ALA A 51 -30.95 -12.72 1.83
C ALA A 51 -29.89 -11.96 1.01
N ALA A 52 -29.25 -10.94 1.58
CA ALA A 52 -28.00 -10.41 1.07
C ALA A 52 -26.85 -11.18 1.73
N GLU A 53 -26.72 -12.45 1.38
CA GLU A 53 -25.48 -13.19 1.55
C GLU A 53 -24.45 -12.41 0.73
N GLU A 54 -23.58 -11.64 1.41
CA GLU A 54 -22.43 -11.01 0.77
C GLU A 54 -21.61 -12.15 0.15
N GLU A 55 -21.82 -12.36 -1.16
CA GLU A 55 -20.91 -13.13 -2.00
C GLU A 55 -19.50 -12.69 -1.61
N PRO A 56 -18.62 -13.61 -1.17
CA PRO A 56 -17.26 -13.22 -0.84
C PRO A 56 -16.68 -12.60 -2.10
N THR A 57 -16.48 -11.28 -2.08
CA THR A 57 -15.80 -10.59 -3.17
C THR A 57 -14.47 -11.27 -3.30
N ALA A 58 -14.34 -12.11 -4.34
CA ALA A 58 -13.11 -12.82 -4.61
C ALA A 58 -12.01 -11.77 -4.67
N VAL A 59 -11.08 -11.83 -3.72
CA VAL A 59 -9.91 -10.95 -3.75
C VAL A 59 -9.25 -11.23 -5.10
N PRO A 60 -9.13 -10.23 -5.99
CA PRO A 60 -8.55 -10.48 -7.30
C PRO A 60 -7.16 -11.06 -7.07
N THR A 61 -6.87 -12.18 -7.73
CA THR A 61 -5.53 -12.77 -7.71
C THR A 61 -4.55 -11.68 -8.14
N PRO A 62 -3.42 -11.50 -7.43
CA PRO A 62 -2.41 -10.54 -7.81
C PRO A 62 -2.02 -10.71 -9.28
N GLY A 63 -2.35 -9.72 -10.09
CA GLY A 63 -1.91 -9.63 -11.47
C GLY A 63 -0.55 -8.91 -11.56
N PRO A 64 -0.08 -8.66 -12.79
CA PRO A 64 1.21 -8.02 -13.04
C PRO A 64 1.33 -6.61 -12.43
N GLU A 65 0.22 -5.97 -12.08
CA GLU A 65 0.18 -4.65 -11.44
C GLU A 65 0.95 -4.58 -10.13
N LEU A 66 0.92 -5.64 -9.30
CA LEU A 66 1.68 -5.62 -8.05
C LEU A 66 3.19 -5.73 -8.31
N VAL A 67 3.59 -6.55 -9.29
CA VAL A 67 4.99 -6.66 -9.70
C VAL A 67 5.46 -5.35 -10.31
N ARG A 68 4.63 -4.71 -11.13
CA ARG A 68 4.91 -3.39 -11.72
C ARG A 68 5.15 -2.34 -10.65
N ASP A 69 4.26 -2.27 -9.68
CA ASP A 69 4.29 -1.23 -8.65
C ASP A 69 5.48 -1.45 -7.70
N ALA A 70 5.73 -2.69 -7.26
CA ALA A 70 6.92 -3.04 -6.48
C ALA A 70 8.24 -2.83 -7.27
N PHE A 71 8.22 -3.10 -8.57
CA PHE A 71 9.38 -2.82 -9.41
C PHE A 71 9.62 -1.30 -9.49
N ALA A 72 8.57 -0.49 -9.65
CA ALA A 72 8.70 0.96 -9.72
C ALA A 72 9.31 1.57 -8.43
N THR A 73 8.98 1.04 -7.25
CA THR A 73 9.58 1.49 -5.99
C THR A 73 11.05 1.08 -5.87
N LEU A 74 11.42 -0.12 -6.32
CA LEU A 74 12.83 -0.53 -6.45
C LEU A 74 13.59 0.42 -7.39
N GLN A 75 13.00 0.76 -8.53
CA GLN A 75 13.61 1.69 -9.50
C GLN A 75 13.85 3.08 -8.93
N ALA A 76 13.00 3.53 -8.01
CA ALA A 76 13.18 4.80 -7.31
C ALA A 76 14.45 4.86 -6.43
N THR A 77 15.20 3.76 -6.32
CA THR A 77 16.49 3.70 -5.61
C THR A 77 17.71 3.63 -6.53
N LEU A 78 17.54 3.46 -7.85
CA LEU A 78 18.65 3.13 -8.78
C LEU A 78 19.73 4.22 -8.89
N TYR A 79 19.33 5.48 -8.78
CA TYR A 79 20.25 6.62 -8.85
C TYR A 79 20.80 7.01 -7.48
N ASP A 80 20.34 6.35 -6.42
CA ASP A 80 20.84 6.53 -5.06
C ASP A 80 21.97 5.53 -4.79
N THR A 81 22.90 5.96 -3.93
CA THR A 81 23.98 5.14 -3.37
C THR A 81 24.41 5.74 -2.03
N CYS A 82 25.28 5.07 -1.31
CA CYS A 82 25.90 5.58 -0.09
C CYS A 82 27.35 5.13 0.04
N THR A 83 28.07 5.75 0.97
CA THR A 83 29.41 5.29 1.39
C THR A 83 29.27 4.55 2.73
N PRO A 84 29.71 3.28 2.84
CA PRO A 84 29.70 2.58 4.12
C PRO A 84 30.38 3.36 5.26
N GLY A 85 29.76 3.38 6.43
CA GLY A 85 30.14 4.18 7.59
C GLY A 85 29.60 5.62 7.58
N ALA A 86 28.91 6.04 6.52
CA ALA A 86 28.17 7.30 6.49
C ALA A 86 26.75 7.09 7.03
N GLY A 87 26.24 8.06 7.80
CA GLY A 87 24.96 7.91 8.51
C GLY A 87 23.72 7.79 7.61
N ASP A 88 23.82 8.12 6.32
CA ASP A 88 22.77 7.91 5.31
C ASP A 88 22.77 6.49 4.72
N CYS A 89 23.84 5.72 4.94
CA CYS A 89 24.03 4.42 4.30
C CYS A 89 23.10 3.35 4.86
N ALA A 90 22.86 3.37 6.17
CA ALA A 90 21.85 2.52 6.82
C ALA A 90 20.46 2.69 6.19
N TYR A 91 20.06 3.94 5.95
CA TYR A 91 18.75 4.25 5.36
C TYR A 91 18.67 3.75 3.92
N PHE A 92 19.68 4.05 3.09
CA PHE A 92 19.71 3.60 1.70
C PHE A 92 19.66 2.06 1.60
N LEU A 93 20.54 1.35 2.31
CA LEU A 93 20.61 -0.11 2.25
C LEU A 93 19.35 -0.78 2.82
N GLY A 94 18.79 -0.22 3.89
CA GLY A 94 17.51 -0.67 4.45
C GLY A 94 16.38 -0.51 3.44
N ARG A 95 16.32 0.63 2.74
CA ARG A 95 15.34 0.89 1.69
C ARG A 95 15.48 -0.11 0.54
N VAL A 96 16.66 -0.28 -0.04
CA VAL A 96 16.87 -1.22 -1.16
C VAL A 96 16.48 -2.65 -0.76
N THR A 97 16.85 -3.10 0.44
CA THR A 97 16.52 -4.44 0.92
C THR A 97 15.00 -4.64 1.07
N ARG A 98 14.28 -3.61 1.54
CA ARG A 98 12.82 -3.63 1.62
C ARG A 98 12.18 -3.73 0.23
N GLU A 99 12.59 -2.86 -0.71
CA GLU A 99 12.01 -2.88 -2.06
C GLU A 99 12.27 -4.23 -2.77
N LEU A 100 13.43 -4.83 -2.56
CA LEU A 100 13.72 -6.19 -3.05
C LEU A 100 12.81 -7.25 -2.40
N THR A 101 12.45 -7.07 -1.13
CA THR A 101 11.55 -7.99 -0.43
C THR A 101 10.13 -7.90 -1.00
N GLU A 102 9.62 -6.67 -1.16
CA GLU A 102 8.29 -6.42 -1.76
C GLU A 102 8.22 -6.92 -3.21
N LEU A 103 9.32 -6.79 -3.96
CA LEU A 103 9.40 -7.34 -5.31
C LEU A 103 9.41 -8.88 -5.32
N ASP A 104 10.18 -9.54 -4.45
CA ASP A 104 10.17 -11.02 -4.33
C ASP A 104 8.76 -11.54 -3.98
N GLU A 105 8.07 -10.90 -3.04
CA GLU A 105 6.72 -11.27 -2.62
C GLU A 105 5.72 -11.11 -3.76
N SER A 106 5.73 -9.96 -4.47
CA SER A 106 4.84 -9.72 -5.61
C SER A 106 5.06 -10.72 -6.75
N MET A 107 6.32 -11.02 -7.09
CA MET A 107 6.68 -11.98 -8.15
C MET A 107 6.24 -13.42 -7.82
N ARG A 108 6.23 -13.80 -6.54
CA ARG A 108 5.75 -15.13 -6.12
C ARG A 108 4.23 -15.22 -6.14
N ALA A 109 3.55 -14.11 -5.86
CA ALA A 109 2.10 -14.02 -5.77
C ALA A 109 1.42 -13.81 -7.13
N ASP A 110 2.17 -13.39 -8.15
CA ASP A 110 1.71 -13.20 -9.53
C ASP A 110 1.04 -14.45 -10.11
N ASP A 111 -0.01 -14.24 -10.92
CA ASP A 111 -0.83 -15.29 -11.50
C ASP A 111 -0.09 -16.20 -12.51
N LYS A 112 0.98 -15.71 -13.15
CA LYS A 112 1.87 -16.52 -14.00
C LYS A 112 2.81 -17.40 -13.15
N GLY A 113 2.91 -17.11 -11.86
CA GLY A 113 3.65 -17.86 -10.86
C GLY A 113 5.17 -17.66 -10.89
N PRO A 114 5.89 -18.21 -9.90
CA PRO A 114 7.33 -17.97 -9.71
C PRO A 114 8.21 -18.54 -10.84
N GLY A 115 7.64 -19.41 -11.68
CA GLY A 115 8.31 -19.92 -12.87
C GLY A 115 8.55 -18.86 -13.96
N HIS A 116 7.81 -17.76 -13.91
CA HIS A 116 7.96 -16.61 -14.79
C HIS A 116 9.20 -15.79 -14.40
N PHE A 117 9.36 -15.48 -13.12
CA PHE A 117 10.44 -14.65 -12.57
C PHE A 117 11.65 -15.46 -12.04
N LYS A 118 12.00 -16.57 -12.70
CA LYS A 118 13.01 -17.53 -12.19
C LYS A 118 14.33 -16.87 -11.80
N LYS A 119 14.87 -15.99 -12.65
CA LYS A 119 16.17 -15.36 -12.40
C LYS A 119 16.08 -14.33 -11.26
N PRO A 120 15.18 -13.31 -11.29
CA PRO A 120 15.04 -12.38 -10.18
C PRO A 120 14.84 -13.07 -8.83
N LEU A 121 13.93 -14.06 -8.75
CA LEU A 121 13.65 -14.80 -7.52
C LEU A 121 14.86 -15.60 -7.02
N ALA A 122 15.67 -16.15 -7.93
CA ALA A 122 16.90 -16.86 -7.56
C ALA A 122 17.96 -15.90 -7.02
N ASP A 123 18.15 -14.75 -7.67
CA ASP A 123 19.13 -13.74 -7.25
C ASP A 123 18.77 -13.14 -5.88
N MET A 124 17.48 -12.82 -5.66
CA MET A 124 16.98 -12.34 -4.36
C MET A 124 17.11 -13.41 -3.27
N LYS A 125 16.83 -14.68 -3.59
CA LYS A 125 17.05 -15.76 -2.63
C LYS A 125 18.51 -15.84 -2.18
N VAL A 126 19.46 -15.78 -3.12
CA VAL A 126 20.90 -15.82 -2.77
C VAL A 126 21.29 -14.62 -1.88
N LEU A 127 20.74 -13.43 -2.15
CA LEU A 127 20.95 -12.27 -1.30
C LEU A 127 20.35 -12.49 0.10
N PHE A 128 19.08 -12.89 0.20
CA PHE A 128 18.40 -13.06 1.49
C PHE A 128 18.98 -14.19 2.33
N ASP A 129 19.47 -15.27 1.71
CA ASP A 129 20.21 -16.33 2.42
C ASP A 129 21.50 -15.79 3.08
N LYS A 130 22.18 -14.82 2.44
CA LYS A 130 23.37 -14.17 3.01
C LYS A 130 23.03 -13.19 4.12
N LEU A 131 21.95 -12.41 3.93
CA LEU A 131 21.52 -11.39 4.89
C LEU A 131 20.88 -12.01 6.14
N GLY A 132 20.15 -13.12 6.01
CA GLY A 132 19.33 -13.66 7.10
C GLY A 132 18.31 -12.63 7.57
N ASP A 133 18.09 -12.56 8.89
CA ASP A 133 17.13 -11.62 9.51
C ASP A 133 17.81 -10.35 10.09
N ASP A 134 19.15 -10.28 10.08
CA ASP A 134 19.86 -9.12 10.60
C ASP A 134 19.71 -7.93 9.64
N ARG A 135 19.20 -6.82 10.16
CA ARG A 135 18.99 -5.56 9.43
C ARG A 135 19.75 -4.41 10.07
N SER A 136 20.72 -4.70 10.94
CA SER A 136 21.62 -3.69 11.51
C SER A 136 22.48 -3.06 10.42
N GLU A 137 22.82 -1.79 10.61
CA GLU A 137 23.66 -1.02 9.68
C GLU A 137 24.95 -1.75 9.34
N ALA A 138 25.72 -2.16 10.35
CA ALA A 138 27.01 -2.84 10.15
C ALA A 138 26.87 -4.12 9.33
N HIS A 139 25.75 -4.85 9.47
CA HIS A 139 25.50 -6.06 8.70
C HIS A 139 25.09 -5.76 7.26
N LEU A 140 24.20 -4.79 7.05
CA LEU A 140 23.81 -4.39 5.69
C LEU A 140 25.01 -3.81 4.91
N GLU A 141 25.82 -2.96 5.54
CA GLU A 141 27.01 -2.38 4.91
C GLU A 141 28.05 -3.44 4.52
N LYS A 142 28.21 -4.48 5.34
CA LYS A 142 29.07 -5.63 5.01
C LYS A 142 28.66 -6.29 3.68
N TYR A 143 27.38 -6.27 3.33
CA TYR A 143 26.83 -6.84 2.09
C TYR A 143 26.42 -5.75 1.08
N PHE A 144 26.93 -4.52 1.19
CA PHE A 144 26.59 -3.39 0.32
C PHE A 144 26.63 -3.77 -1.17
N SER A 145 27.74 -4.37 -1.61
CA SER A 145 27.95 -4.72 -3.02
C SER A 145 26.95 -5.75 -3.52
N GLU A 146 26.60 -6.74 -2.69
CA GLU A 146 25.56 -7.71 -3.03
C GLU A 146 24.17 -7.09 -3.09
N ILE A 147 23.80 -6.23 -2.13
CA ILE A 147 22.50 -5.57 -2.11
C ILE A 147 22.31 -4.71 -3.37
N VAL A 148 23.29 -3.84 -3.65
CA VAL A 148 23.27 -2.94 -4.82
C VAL A 148 23.37 -3.74 -6.12
N GLY A 149 24.23 -4.74 -6.18
CA GLY A 149 24.40 -5.59 -7.36
C GLY A 149 23.14 -6.38 -7.71
N THR A 150 22.43 -6.92 -6.72
CA THR A 150 21.15 -7.61 -6.93
C THR A 150 20.07 -6.65 -7.42
N ARG A 151 19.95 -5.46 -6.82
CA ARG A 151 19.02 -4.40 -7.30
C ARG A 151 19.28 -4.09 -8.77
N ASP A 152 20.53 -3.80 -9.12
CA ASP A 152 20.87 -3.37 -10.47
C ASP A 152 20.68 -4.51 -11.49
N GLY A 153 21.08 -5.73 -11.13
CA GLY A 153 20.90 -6.91 -11.97
C GLY A 153 19.44 -7.28 -12.21
N ILE A 154 18.58 -7.11 -11.20
CA ILE A 154 17.13 -7.29 -11.35
C ILE A 154 16.55 -6.18 -12.23
N ASN A 155 16.94 -4.92 -12.03
CA ASN A 155 16.49 -3.84 -12.91
C ASN A 155 16.86 -4.11 -14.37
N THR A 156 18.10 -4.51 -14.67
CA THR A 156 18.47 -4.89 -16.04
C THR A 156 17.59 -6.01 -16.57
N TRP A 157 17.39 -7.08 -15.80
CA TRP A 157 16.57 -8.20 -16.25
C TRP A 157 15.11 -7.79 -16.52
N MET A 158 14.50 -7.04 -15.60
CA MET A 158 13.13 -6.53 -15.76
C MET A 158 13.02 -5.57 -16.94
N GLN A 159 14.03 -4.74 -17.22
CA GLN A 159 14.00 -3.89 -18.41
C GLN A 159 14.07 -4.68 -19.73
N ASP A 160 14.73 -5.85 -19.72
CA ASP A 160 14.78 -6.76 -20.86
C ASP A 160 13.50 -7.62 -21.02
N HIS A 161 12.63 -7.66 -19.99
CA HIS A 161 11.41 -8.48 -19.95
C HIS A 161 10.17 -7.63 -19.64
N PRO A 162 9.86 -6.61 -20.46
CA PRO A 162 8.83 -5.64 -20.16
C PRO A 162 7.41 -6.22 -20.05
N ASP A 163 7.13 -7.30 -20.79
CA ASP A 163 5.82 -7.98 -20.83
C ASP A 163 5.54 -8.82 -19.57
N ASP A 164 6.56 -9.01 -18.72
CA ASP A 164 6.41 -9.81 -17.51
C ASP A 164 5.67 -9.06 -16.41
N TYR A 165 5.64 -7.72 -16.47
CA TYR A 165 5.04 -6.83 -15.44
C TYR A 165 4.28 -5.63 -16.03
N ARG A 166 3.89 -5.67 -17.31
CA ARG A 166 3.08 -4.61 -17.96
C ARG A 166 1.71 -5.11 -18.35
#